data_AF-A0A5C7YAI3-F1
#
_entry.id   AF-A0A5C7YAI3-F1
#
_cell.length_a   1.000
_cell.length_b   1.000
_cell.length_c   1.000
_cell.angle_alpha   90.00
_cell.angle_beta   90.00
_cell.angle_gamma   90.00
#
_symmetry.space_group_name_H-M   'P 1'
#
loop_
_entity.id
_entity.type
_entity.pdbx_description
1 polymer ?
#
loop_
_entity_poly.entity_id
_entity_poly.type
_entity_poly.pdbx_seq_one_letter_code
_entity_poly.pdbx_strand_id
1 'polypeptide(L)'
;MRRVVAALFAAMAMAVCLATTAGAIPEQGTPEFDTYMEGLERNGFHLNPDTAWRLAHQSCEGGLPGYIGLELAAQGVVGPGANQRAMDVARKYACPVQ
;
A
#
# COMPACT_ATOMS: atom_id res chain seq x y z
N MET A 1 -9.16 -23.65 -34.62
CA MET A 1 -8.67 -24.20 -33.33
C MET A 1 -7.27 -23.69 -32.98
N ARG A 2 -6.19 -24.16 -33.60
CA ARG A 2 -4.79 -23.83 -33.21
C ARG A 2 -4.44 -22.34 -33.22
N ARG A 3 -4.94 -21.56 -34.20
CA ARG A 3 -4.72 -20.10 -34.27
C ARG A 3 -5.49 -19.31 -33.20
N VAL A 4 -6.68 -19.78 -32.83
CA VAL A 4 -7.52 -19.15 -31.78
C VAL A 4 -6.90 -19.39 -30.39
N VAL A 5 -6.41 -20.61 -30.16
CA VAL A 5 -5.71 -20.96 -28.92
C VAL A 5 -4.42 -20.15 -28.78
N ALA A 6 -3.64 -19.99 -29.86
CA ALA A 6 -2.44 -19.16 -29.83
C ALA A 6 -2.75 -17.68 -29.52
N ALA A 7 -3.83 -17.13 -30.08
CA ALA A 7 -4.25 -15.75 -29.79
C ALA A 7 -4.67 -15.56 -28.32
N LEU A 8 -5.34 -16.56 -27.73
CA LEU A 8 -5.70 -16.55 -26.30
C LEU A 8 -4.48 -16.57 -25.39
N PHE A 9 -3.49 -17.43 -25.68
CA PHE A 9 -2.25 -17.46 -24.90
C PHE A 9 -1.44 -16.16 -25.02
N ALA A 10 -1.39 -15.57 -26.22
CA ALA A 10 -0.74 -14.28 -26.42
C ALA A 10 -1.46 -13.15 -25.64
N ALA A 11 -2.79 -13.14 -25.63
CA ALA A 11 -3.58 -12.18 -24.86
C ALA A 11 -3.38 -12.34 -23.34
N MET A 12 -3.34 -13.58 -22.84
CA MET A 12 -3.04 -13.85 -21.42
C MET A 12 -1.62 -13.41 -21.04
N ALA A 13 -0.62 -13.68 -21.90
CA ALA A 13 0.74 -13.25 -21.66
C ALA A 13 0.87 -11.72 -21.61
N MET A 14 0.22 -11.02 -22.54
CA MET A 14 0.19 -9.54 -22.52
C MET A 14 -0.51 -8.99 -21.27
N ALA A 15 -1.63 -9.60 -20.85
CA ALA A 15 -2.33 -9.19 -19.63
C ALA A 15 -1.45 -9.34 -18.37
N VAL A 16 -0.69 -10.44 -18.27
CA VAL A 16 0.24 -10.66 -17.15
C VAL A 16 1.39 -9.65 -17.18
N CYS A 17 1.94 -9.35 -18.35
CA CYS A 17 2.99 -8.33 -18.47
C CYS A 17 2.49 -6.93 -18.08
N LEU A 18 1.28 -6.54 -18.48
CA LEU A 18 0.71 -5.22 -18.15
C LEU A 18 0.32 -5.09 -16.67
N ALA A 19 -0.07 -6.18 -16.01
CA ALA A 19 -0.41 -6.18 -14.59
C ALA A 19 0.76 -5.79 -13.67
N THR A 20 2.01 -6.08 -14.08
CA THR A 20 3.21 -5.70 -13.30
C THR A 20 3.46 -4.19 -13.27
N THR A 21 2.81 -3.41 -14.13
CA THR A 21 2.98 -1.93 -14.17
C THR A 21 1.95 -1.16 -13.34
N ALA A 22 0.97 -1.83 -12.72
CA ALA A 22 0.18 -1.20 -11.67
C ALA A 22 1.08 -1.14 -10.43
N GLY A 23 1.53 0.05 -10.03
CA GLY A 23 2.39 0.21 -8.85
C GLY A 23 1.78 -0.54 -7.67
N ALA A 24 2.41 -1.61 -7.23
CA ALA A 24 1.90 -2.36 -6.09
C ALA A 24 2.07 -1.52 -4.84
N ILE A 25 1.20 -1.75 -3.85
CA ILE A 25 1.44 -1.24 -2.50
C ILE A 25 2.76 -1.86 -2.03
N PRO A 26 3.69 -1.07 -1.47
CA PRO A 26 5.00 -1.56 -1.06
C PRO A 26 4.89 -2.76 -0.12
N GLU A 27 5.61 -3.83 -0.45
CA GLU A 27 5.65 -5.06 0.32
C GLU A 27 6.80 -5.04 1.33
N GLN A 28 6.63 -5.70 2.47
CA GLN A 28 7.66 -5.70 3.50
C GLN A 28 8.98 -6.31 2.97
N GLY A 29 10.10 -5.62 3.24
CA GLY A 29 11.42 -6.03 2.80
C GLY A 29 11.82 -5.55 1.40
N THR A 30 11.00 -4.72 0.74
CA THR A 30 11.38 -4.05 -0.51
C THR A 30 11.92 -2.63 -0.25
N PRO A 31 12.78 -2.09 -1.14
CA PRO A 31 13.28 -0.71 -1.02
C PRO A 31 12.17 0.36 -1.07
N GLU A 32 11.07 0.06 -1.75
CA GLU A 32 9.89 0.94 -1.78
C GLU A 32 9.23 1.00 -0.41
N PHE A 33 9.21 -0.12 0.31
CA PHE A 33 8.68 -0.16 1.68
C PHE A 33 9.59 0.58 2.65
N ASP A 34 10.91 0.48 2.49
CA ASP A 34 11.86 1.29 3.28
C ASP A 34 11.66 2.79 3.05
N THR A 35 11.43 3.19 1.80
CA THR A 35 11.13 4.59 1.44
C THR A 35 9.82 5.06 2.07
N TYR A 36 8.80 4.20 2.10
CA TYR A 36 7.54 4.48 2.77
C TYR A 36 7.72 4.64 4.29
N MET A 37 8.48 3.75 4.93
CA MET A 37 8.81 3.83 6.36
C MET A 37 9.54 5.14 6.68
N GLU A 38 10.51 5.53 5.86
CA GLU A 38 11.18 6.83 6.01
C GLU A 38 10.20 8.00 5.85
N GLY A 39 9.24 7.88 4.93
CA GLY A 39 8.14 8.81 4.75
C GLY A 39 7.29 8.96 6.02
N LEU A 40 6.94 7.86 6.69
CA LEU A 40 6.23 7.86 7.96
C LEU A 40 7.04 8.55 9.07
N GLU A 41 8.30 8.19 9.23
CA GLU A 41 9.19 8.74 10.26
C GLU A 41 9.38 10.26 10.08
N ARG A 42 9.59 10.72 8.84
CA ARG A 42 9.71 12.15 8.52
C ARG A 42 8.44 12.94 8.85
N ASN A 43 7.29 12.27 8.96
CA ASN A 43 6.01 12.87 9.36
C ASN A 43 5.67 12.60 10.84
N GLY A 44 6.60 12.06 11.63
CA GLY A 44 6.45 11.82 13.07
C GLY A 44 5.68 10.55 13.41
N PHE A 45 5.54 9.62 12.47
CA PHE A 45 4.88 8.34 12.70
C PHE A 45 5.92 7.22 12.83
N HIS A 46 6.18 6.79 14.06
CA HIS A 46 7.11 5.70 14.37
C HIS A 46 6.33 4.40 14.54
N LEU A 47 5.96 3.80 13.40
CA LEU A 47 5.19 2.56 13.36
C LEU A 47 6.13 1.36 13.19
N ASN A 48 5.75 0.22 13.76
CA ASN A 48 6.38 -1.04 13.39
C ASN A 48 6.01 -1.42 11.94
N PRO A 49 6.84 -2.23 11.26
CA PRO A 49 6.62 -2.61 9.86
C PRO A 49 5.24 -3.23 9.59
N ASP A 50 4.75 -4.11 10.47
CA ASP A 50 3.45 -4.77 10.28
C ASP A 50 2.27 -3.79 10.30
N THR A 51 2.34 -2.81 11.20
CA THR A 51 1.34 -1.74 11.31
C THR A 51 1.42 -0.82 10.11
N ALA A 52 2.63 -0.44 9.70
CA ALA A 52 2.85 0.39 8.53
C ALA A 52 2.33 -0.29 7.26
N TRP A 53 2.58 -1.59 7.09
CA TRP A 53 2.09 -2.38 5.95
C TRP A 53 0.56 -2.41 5.91
N ARG A 54 -0.10 -2.64 7.04
CA ARG A 54 -1.58 -2.58 7.11
C ARG A 54 -2.14 -1.19 6.91
N LEU A 55 -1.45 -0.16 7.41
CA LEU A 55 -1.85 1.23 7.19
C LEU A 55 -1.82 1.55 5.70
N ALA A 56 -0.78 1.11 4.98
CA ALA A 56 -0.68 1.25 3.53
C ALA A 56 -1.84 0.56 2.81
N HIS A 57 -2.06 -0.73 3.09
CA HIS A 57 -3.16 -1.50 2.48
C HIS A 57 -4.52 -0.87 2.74
N GLN A 58 -4.80 -0.49 3.99
CA GLN A 58 -6.05 0.18 4.33
C GLN A 58 -6.21 1.54 3.62
N SER A 59 -5.12 2.28 3.44
CA SER A 59 -5.14 3.61 2.84
C SER A 59 -5.27 3.58 1.31
N CYS A 60 -4.82 2.50 0.67
CA CYS A 60 -4.76 2.38 -0.79
C CYS A 60 -5.91 1.55 -1.39
N GLU A 61 -6.24 0.40 -0.80
CA GLU A 61 -7.31 -0.47 -1.29
C GLU A 61 -8.68 -0.05 -0.76
N GLY A 62 -8.68 0.74 0.31
CA GLY A 62 -9.86 0.97 1.12
C GLY A 62 -10.08 -0.21 2.06
N GLY A 63 -10.25 0.09 3.35
CA GLY A 63 -10.60 -0.88 4.37
C GLY A 63 -11.64 -0.31 5.32
N LEU A 64 -12.13 -1.15 6.23
CA LEU A 64 -13.08 -0.71 7.26
C LEU A 64 -12.48 0.45 8.09
N PRO A 65 -13.07 1.65 8.03
CA PRO A 65 -12.57 2.81 8.77
C PRO A 65 -12.43 2.48 10.25
N GLY A 66 -11.26 2.76 10.83
CA GLY A 66 -10.99 2.55 12.25
C GLY A 66 -10.45 1.18 12.64
N TYR A 67 -10.36 0.19 11.73
CA TYR A 67 -9.83 -1.14 12.06
C TYR A 67 -8.38 -1.12 12.56
N ILE A 68 -7.53 -0.27 11.97
CA ILE A 68 -6.16 -0.05 12.46
C ILE A 68 -6.06 0.99 13.58
N GLY A 69 -7.15 1.67 13.92
CA GLY A 69 -7.11 2.84 14.83
C GLY A 69 -6.61 2.50 16.24
N LEU A 70 -6.94 1.32 16.76
CA LEU A 70 -6.44 0.86 18.07
C LEU A 70 -4.94 0.59 18.04
N GLU A 71 -4.42 0.08 16.92
CA GLU A 71 -3.01 -0.25 16.76
C GLU A 71 -2.14 0.98 16.52
N LEU A 72 -2.67 1.91 15.74
CA LEU A 72 -2.12 3.25 15.58
C LEU A 72 -2.04 3.95 16.94
N ALA A 73 -3.12 3.91 17.72
CA ALA A 73 -3.14 4.49 19.06
C ALA A 73 -2.12 3.82 20.00
N ALA A 74 -1.97 2.48 19.93
CA ALA A 74 -0.98 1.74 20.70
C ALA A 74 0.47 2.14 20.37
N GLN A 75 0.70 2.74 19.19
CA GLN A 75 2.00 3.24 18.74
C GLN A 75 2.11 4.77 18.78
N GLY A 76 1.23 5.42 19.54
CA GLY A 76 1.33 6.87 19.78
C GLY A 76 0.68 7.75 18.72
N VAL A 77 -0.01 7.17 17.73
CA VAL A 77 -0.86 7.93 16.80
C VAL A 77 -2.18 8.29 17.50
N VAL A 78 -2.09 9.30 18.35
CA VAL A 78 -3.20 9.72 19.23
C VAL A 78 -3.49 11.20 19.00
N GLY A 79 -4.77 11.56 19.12
CA GLY A 79 -5.24 12.93 19.07
C GLY A 79 -6.11 13.25 17.84
N PRO A 80 -6.69 14.46 17.79
CA PRO A 80 -7.63 14.84 16.74
C PRO A 80 -7.00 14.73 15.35
N GLY A 81 -7.63 13.94 14.49
CA GLY A 81 -7.18 13.72 13.11
C GLY A 81 -5.85 12.98 12.95
N ALA A 82 -5.26 12.42 14.02
CA ALA A 82 -3.96 11.72 13.92
C ALA A 82 -4.02 10.51 12.96
N ASN A 83 -5.06 9.69 13.07
CA ASN A 83 -5.30 8.58 12.15
C ASN A 83 -5.48 9.05 10.70
N GLN A 84 -6.19 10.16 10.49
CA GLN A 84 -6.38 10.71 9.15
C GLN A 84 -5.06 11.16 8.54
N ARG A 85 -4.22 11.86 9.32
CA ARG A 85 -2.88 12.28 8.89
C ARG A 85 -1.99 11.08 8.58
N ALA A 86 -2.02 10.04 9.41
CA ALA A 86 -1.27 8.81 9.15
C ALA A 86 -1.71 8.16 7.83
N MET A 87 -3.02 8.10 7.57
CA MET A 87 -3.56 7.59 6.29
C MET A 87 -3.23 8.51 5.10
N ASP A 88 -3.16 9.82 5.28
CA ASP A 88 -2.77 10.76 4.22
C ASP A 88 -1.28 10.59 3.85
N VAL A 89 -0.41 10.39 4.86
CA VAL A 89 1.01 10.07 4.64
C VAL A 89 1.15 8.72 3.94
N ALA A 90 0.45 7.68 4.41
CA ALA A 90 0.44 6.39 3.73
C ALA A 90 -0.05 6.50 2.28
N ARG A 91 -1.09 7.30 2.02
CA ARG A 91 -1.55 7.57 0.65
C ARG A 91 -0.48 8.21 -0.23
N LYS A 92 0.30 9.14 0.32
CA LYS A 92 1.34 9.84 -0.40
C LYS A 92 2.54 8.96 -0.77
N TYR A 93 2.94 8.05 0.12
CA TYR A 93 4.18 7.30 -0.02
C TYR A 93 4.01 5.83 -0.39
N ALA A 94 2.83 5.25 -0.19
CA ALA A 94 2.58 3.82 -0.40
C ALA A 94 1.54 3.51 -1.47
N CYS A 95 0.64 4.43 -1.82
CA CYS A 95 -0.36 4.13 -2.84
C CYS A 95 0.20 4.35 -4.25
N PRO A 96 -0.10 3.45 -5.21
CA PRO A 96 0.13 3.76 -6.61
C PRO A 96 -0.55 5.08 -6.97
N VAL A 97 0.15 5.90 -7.73
CA VAL A 97 -0.47 7.01 -8.46
C VAL A 97 -1.56 6.43 -9.35
N GLN A 98 -2.81 6.81 -9.07
CA GLN A 98 -3.95 6.52 -9.94
C GLN A 98 -3.91 7.38 -11.19
#